data_AF-A0A7S1ZTF8-F1
#
_entry.id   AF-A0A7S1ZTF8-F1
#
_cell.length_a   1.000
_cell.length_b   1.000
_cell.length_c   1.000
_cell.angle_alpha   90.00
_cell.angle_beta   90.00
_cell.angle_gamma   90.00
#
_symmetry.space_group_name_H-M   'P 1'
#
loop_
_entity.id
_entity.type
_entity.pdbx_description
1 polymer ?
#
loop_
_entity_poly.entity_id
_entity_poly.type
_entity_poly.pdbx_seq_one_letter_code
_entity_poly.pdbx_strand_id
1 'polypeptide(L)'
;VTKYGFRSSPSLVESELAEDNHPLVTTTFGEAIGIPPNLDDNNDNTTTTQPKKIMLLGCGNSRMGEELLLNGYHNPSHYKIYQVDVSNQVITTMKQRHEYFISTSSTTPYLTSDESIMEFINDDATSLQSFESNSIDSIIDKGLIDALFCADEYEMIHDV
;
A
#
# COMPACT_ATOMS: atom_id res chain seq x y z
N VAL A 1 1.38 -49.52 35.71
CA VAL A 1 2.25 -49.48 36.91
C VAL A 1 3.66 -49.29 36.37
N THR A 2 4.28 -48.10 36.34
CA THR A 2 4.83 -47.23 37.41
C THR A 2 5.14 -45.85 36.77
N LYS A 3 4.58 -44.70 37.17
CA LYS A 3 4.88 -43.75 38.28
C LYS A 3 6.16 -42.88 38.12
N TYR A 4 5.93 -41.61 37.74
CA TYR A 4 6.58 -40.31 38.05
C TYR A 4 8.09 -40.16 38.31
N GLY A 5 8.64 -39.08 37.74
CA GLY A 5 9.83 -38.38 38.24
C GLY A 5 9.94 -36.95 37.68
N PHE A 6 9.37 -35.97 38.39
CA PHE A 6 9.66 -34.54 38.23
C PHE A 6 11.15 -34.30 38.53
N ARG A 7 11.87 -33.57 37.66
CA ARG A 7 13.18 -32.99 37.98
C ARG A 7 13.14 -31.48 37.79
N SER A 8 13.64 -30.82 38.83
CA SER A 8 13.71 -29.39 39.10
C SER A 8 14.50 -28.59 38.06
N SER A 9 14.07 -27.35 37.90
CA SER A 9 14.63 -26.27 37.09
C SER A 9 16.12 -26.01 37.32
N PRO A 10 16.89 -25.68 36.26
CA PRO A 10 18.11 -24.90 36.39
C PRO A 10 17.78 -23.41 36.42
N SER A 11 18.42 -22.71 37.35
CA SER A 11 18.39 -21.27 37.60
C SER A 11 18.52 -20.42 36.33
N LEU A 12 17.64 -19.42 36.21
CA LEU A 12 17.78 -18.30 35.28
C LEU A 12 19.11 -17.60 35.57
N VAL A 13 20.01 -17.64 34.59
CA VAL A 13 21.09 -16.65 34.50
C VAL A 13 20.40 -15.39 34.01
N GLU A 14 20.15 -14.44 34.91
CA GLU A 14 19.81 -13.07 34.55
C GLU A 14 21.01 -12.49 33.80
N SER A 15 21.01 -12.63 32.47
CA SER A 15 21.83 -11.78 31.62
C SER A 15 21.20 -10.40 31.70
N GLU A 16 21.94 -9.43 32.26
CA GLU A 16 21.66 -8.01 32.15
C GLU A 16 21.48 -7.66 30.66
N LEU A 17 20.23 -7.63 30.20
CA LEU A 17 19.86 -6.97 28.95
C LEU A 17 20.04 -5.49 29.24
N ALA A 18 21.12 -4.91 28.72
CA ALA A 18 21.25 -3.48 28.63
C ALA A 18 19.97 -2.95 27.97
N GLU A 19 19.20 -2.13 28.70
CA GLU A 19 18.09 -1.39 28.14
C GLU A 19 18.66 -0.44 27.10
N ASP A 20 18.61 -0.89 25.85
CA ASP A 20 18.97 -0.10 24.69
C ASP A 20 17.90 0.99 24.57
N ASN A 21 18.15 2.13 25.23
CA ASN A 21 17.29 3.32 25.28
C ASN A 21 17.32 4.06 23.92
N HIS A 22 17.15 3.34 22.82
CA HIS A 22 16.79 3.96 21.56
C HIS A 22 15.31 4.36 21.65
N PRO A 23 14.97 5.66 21.53
CA PRO A 23 13.59 6.06 21.50
C PRO A 23 12.92 5.35 20.33
N LEU A 24 11.87 4.58 20.61
CA LEU A 24 11.02 3.99 19.59
C LEU A 24 10.46 5.12 18.73
N VAL A 25 10.99 5.26 17.52
CA VAL A 25 10.45 6.19 16.52
C VAL A 25 9.19 5.53 15.96
N THR A 26 8.03 6.06 16.32
CA THR A 26 6.74 5.66 15.75
C THR A 26 6.38 6.65 14.66
N THR A 27 6.25 6.17 13.43
CA THR A 27 5.79 6.94 12.28
C THR A 27 4.51 6.30 11.75
N THR A 28 3.50 7.10 11.46
CA THR A 28 2.28 6.62 10.81
C THR A 28 2.53 6.36 9.33
N PHE A 29 1.68 5.56 8.69
CA PHE A 29 1.80 5.31 7.27
C PHE A 29 1.72 6.61 6.43
N GLY A 30 0.79 7.51 6.78
CA GLY A 30 0.64 8.80 6.08
C GLY A 30 1.87 9.70 6.19
N GLU A 31 2.52 9.73 7.36
CA GLU A 31 3.80 10.43 7.53
C GLU A 31 4.92 9.79 6.70
N ALA A 32 4.96 8.45 6.62
CA ALA A 32 5.96 7.73 5.84
C ALA A 32 5.84 8.00 4.33
N ILE A 33 4.62 8.17 3.82
CA ILE A 33 4.37 8.50 2.41
C ILE A 33 4.24 10.01 2.13
N GLY A 34 4.39 10.86 3.16
CA GLY A 34 4.27 12.32 3.04
C GLY A 34 2.87 12.82 2.69
N ILE A 35 1.84 11.97 2.79
CA ILE A 35 0.45 12.27 2.46
C ILE A 35 -0.42 11.76 3.61
N PRO A 36 -0.91 12.64 4.50
CA PRO A 36 -1.76 12.21 5.61
C PRO A 36 -3.15 11.78 5.11
N PRO A 37 -3.83 10.85 5.82
CA PRO A 37 -5.22 10.50 5.54
C PRO A 37 -6.19 11.59 6.03
N ASN A 38 -7.43 11.58 5.52
CA ASN A 38 -8.51 12.49 5.90
C ASN A 38 -8.10 13.98 5.83
N LEU A 39 -7.50 14.39 4.71
CA LEU A 39 -7.34 15.82 4.41
C LEU A 39 -8.74 16.47 4.42
N ASP A 40 -8.83 17.65 5.03
CA ASP A 40 -10.06 18.44 5.12
C ASP A 40 -9.85 19.77 4.39
N ASP A 41 -10.86 20.24 3.64
CA ASP A 41 -10.81 21.53 2.92
C ASP A 41 -10.61 22.75 3.84
N ASN A 42 -10.82 22.59 5.15
CA ASN A 42 -10.90 23.71 6.10
C ASN A 42 -9.57 24.04 6.80
N ASN A 43 -8.53 23.20 6.68
CA ASN A 43 -7.31 23.34 7.49
C ASN A 43 -6.02 23.52 6.68
N ASP A 44 -6.13 23.49 5.34
CA ASP A 44 -4.97 23.60 4.47
C ASP A 44 -4.84 25.01 3.90
N ASN A 45 -3.90 25.78 4.46
CA ASN A 45 -3.46 27.05 3.87
C ASN A 45 -2.62 26.83 2.59
N THR A 46 -2.38 25.57 2.18
CA THR A 46 -1.75 25.26 0.90
C THR A 46 -2.80 25.16 -0.20
N THR A 47 -2.73 26.13 -1.11
CA THR A 47 -3.59 26.32 -2.28
C THR A 47 -3.34 25.29 -3.38
N THR A 48 -3.18 23.99 -3.07
CA THR A 48 -3.09 22.97 -4.11
C THR A 48 -4.49 22.51 -4.50
N THR A 49 -4.98 23.04 -5.61
CA THR A 49 -6.30 22.72 -6.21
C THR A 49 -6.36 21.34 -6.87
N GLN A 50 -5.31 20.53 -6.74
CA GLN A 50 -5.18 19.23 -7.39
C GLN A 50 -5.06 18.13 -6.35
N PRO A 51 -5.74 16.98 -6.56
CA PRO A 51 -5.65 15.85 -5.64
C PRO A 51 -4.21 15.32 -5.58
N LYS A 52 -3.82 14.87 -4.39
CA LYS A 52 -2.57 14.15 -4.16
C LYS A 52 -2.61 12.78 -4.84
N LYS A 53 -1.60 12.51 -5.66
CA LYS A 53 -1.52 11.32 -6.50
C LYS A 53 -0.64 10.26 -5.84
N ILE A 54 -1.26 9.14 -5.47
CA ILE A 54 -0.60 7.98 -4.88
C ILE A 54 -0.54 6.88 -5.92
N MET A 55 0.65 6.33 -6.17
CA MET A 55 0.84 5.22 -7.10
C MET A 55 1.22 3.95 -6.34
N LEU A 56 0.49 2.87 -6.59
CA LEU A 56 0.84 1.51 -6.20
C LEU A 56 1.51 0.83 -7.40
N LEU A 57 2.82 0.65 -7.32
CA LEU A 57 3.64 0.13 -8.41
C LEU A 57 3.77 -1.40 -8.30
N GLY A 58 3.46 -2.13 -9.36
CA GLY A 58 3.35 -3.59 -9.32
C GLY A 58 2.21 -4.04 -8.42
N CYS A 59 1.00 -3.51 -8.68
CA CYS A 59 -0.12 -3.66 -7.74
C CYS A 59 -0.55 -5.12 -7.53
N GLY A 60 -0.30 -6.00 -8.52
CA GLY A 60 -0.73 -7.39 -8.47
C GLY A 60 -2.23 -7.50 -8.13
N ASN A 61 -2.59 -8.55 -7.38
CA ASN A 61 -3.93 -8.72 -6.82
C ASN A 61 -4.07 -8.11 -5.41
N SER A 62 -3.19 -7.18 -5.03
CA SER A 62 -3.15 -6.60 -3.68
C SER A 62 -4.44 -5.85 -3.35
N ARG A 63 -4.90 -5.92 -2.09
CA ARG A 63 -6.02 -5.10 -1.61
C ARG A 63 -5.63 -3.70 -1.16
N MET A 64 -4.34 -3.36 -1.25
CA MET A 64 -3.80 -2.12 -0.68
C MET A 64 -4.53 -0.86 -1.18
N GLY A 65 -4.93 -0.79 -2.46
CA GLY A 65 -5.72 0.33 -2.95
C GLY A 65 -7.05 0.51 -2.21
N GLU A 66 -7.79 -0.57 -1.99
CA GLU A 66 -9.05 -0.53 -1.23
C GLU A 66 -8.82 -0.21 0.24
N GLU A 67 -7.74 -0.75 0.81
CA GLU A 67 -7.33 -0.45 2.18
C GLU A 67 -7.00 1.04 2.34
N LEU A 68 -6.35 1.68 1.36
CA LEU A 68 -6.15 3.14 1.37
C LEU A 68 -7.50 3.87 1.43
N LEU A 69 -8.47 3.52 0.59
CA LEU A 69 -9.80 4.14 0.63
C LEU A 69 -10.44 3.99 2.03
N LEU A 70 -10.40 2.78 2.59
CA LEU A 70 -10.95 2.47 3.91
C LEU A 70 -10.22 3.18 5.06
N ASN A 71 -8.94 3.56 4.87
CA ASN A 71 -8.11 4.22 5.87
C ASN A 71 -7.98 5.73 5.66
N GLY A 72 -8.92 6.36 4.96
CA GLY A 72 -9.05 7.83 4.90
C GLY A 72 -8.54 8.49 3.63
N TYR A 73 -8.15 7.73 2.60
CA TYR A 73 -7.72 8.26 1.30
C TYR A 73 -8.84 8.22 0.26
N HIS A 74 -10.09 8.52 0.65
CA HIS A 74 -11.30 8.28 -0.15
C HIS A 74 -11.92 9.53 -0.79
N ASN A 75 -11.48 10.73 -0.46
CA ASN A 75 -12.04 11.96 -1.05
C ASN A 75 -11.38 12.25 -2.42
N PRO A 76 -12.13 12.18 -3.55
CA PRO A 76 -11.56 12.38 -4.88
C PRO A 76 -11.09 13.82 -5.14
N SER A 77 -11.54 14.80 -4.34
CA SER A 77 -11.00 16.16 -4.38
C SER A 77 -9.59 16.26 -3.78
N HIS A 78 -9.20 15.31 -2.93
CA HIS A 78 -7.93 15.33 -2.20
C HIS A 78 -6.96 14.25 -2.64
N TYR A 79 -7.46 13.14 -3.15
CA TYR A 79 -6.66 11.98 -3.49
C TYR A 79 -6.99 11.45 -4.88
N LYS A 80 -5.99 10.86 -5.51
CA LYS A 80 -6.13 10.05 -6.72
C LYS A 80 -5.18 8.88 -6.58
N ILE A 81 -5.70 7.66 -6.66
CA ILE A 81 -4.93 6.43 -6.51
C ILE A 81 -4.72 5.80 -7.89
N TYR A 82 -3.48 5.52 -8.24
CA TYR A 82 -3.11 4.77 -9.45
C TYR A 82 -2.62 3.38 -9.04
N GLN A 83 -3.21 2.35 -9.62
CA GLN A 83 -2.73 0.96 -9.50
C GLN A 83 -2.10 0.56 -10.82
N VAL A 84 -0.79 0.35 -10.81
CA VAL A 84 0.02 0.11 -12.02
C VAL A 84 0.57 -1.30 -12.00
N ASP A 85 0.44 -2.01 -13.11
CA ASP A 85 0.98 -3.35 -13.27
C ASP A 85 1.27 -3.65 -14.75
N VAL A 86 2.33 -4.40 -15.03
CA VAL A 86 2.71 -4.80 -16.39
C VAL A 86 1.74 -5.85 -16.96
N SER A 87 1.03 -6.59 -16.10
CA SER A 87 0.07 -7.62 -16.51
C SER A 87 -1.31 -7.02 -16.78
N ASN A 88 -1.73 -7.04 -18.05
CA ASN A 88 -3.07 -6.62 -18.45
C ASN A 88 -4.19 -7.47 -17.79
N GLN A 89 -3.91 -8.75 -17.51
CA GLN A 89 -4.87 -9.63 -16.83
C GLN A 89 -5.11 -9.19 -15.39
N VAL A 90 -4.03 -8.79 -14.68
CA VAL A 90 -4.13 -8.22 -13.33
C VAL A 90 -4.94 -6.93 -13.36
N ILE A 91 -4.60 -6.00 -14.26
CA ILE A 91 -5.32 -4.72 -14.40
C ILE A 91 -6.80 -4.92 -14.67
N THR A 92 -7.16 -5.84 -15.58
CA THR A 92 -8.57 -6.17 -15.88
C THR A 92 -9.29 -6.73 -14.65
N THR A 93 -8.66 -7.67 -13.95
CA THR A 93 -9.22 -8.31 -12.75
C THR A 93 -9.44 -7.29 -11.64
N MET A 94 -8.44 -6.44 -11.40
CA MET A 94 -8.45 -5.44 -10.35
C MET A 94 -9.48 -4.34 -10.60
N LYS A 95 -9.67 -3.94 -11.86
CA LYS A 95 -10.73 -3.01 -12.25
C LYS A 95 -12.13 -3.57 -11.95
N GLN A 96 -12.42 -4.80 -12.39
CA GLN A 96 -13.71 -5.46 -12.11
C GLN A 96 -13.96 -5.61 -10.62
N ARG A 97 -12.90 -5.94 -9.86
CA ARG A 97 -12.96 -6.05 -8.41
C ARG A 97 -13.28 -4.72 -7.74
N HIS A 98 -12.70 -3.62 -8.22
CA HIS A 98 -12.97 -2.27 -7.72
C HIS A 98 -14.40 -1.83 -8.03
N GLU A 99 -14.89 -2.05 -9.25
CA GLU A 99 -16.29 -1.78 -9.61
C GLU A 99 -17.26 -2.53 -8.68
N TYR A 100 -16.97 -3.81 -8.40
CA TYR A 100 -17.73 -4.59 -7.43
C TYR A 100 -17.63 -4.03 -6.01
N PHE A 101 -16.42 -3.68 -5.56
CA PHE A 101 -16.17 -3.09 -4.24
C PHE A 101 -16.97 -1.79 -4.05
N ILE A 102 -16.95 -0.87 -5.02
CA ILE A 102 -17.70 0.38 -4.96
C ILE A 102 -19.22 0.12 -4.96
N SER A 103 -19.71 -0.75 -5.84
CA SER A 103 -21.15 -1.05 -5.93
C SER A 103 -21.73 -1.66 -4.65
N THR A 104 -20.95 -2.49 -3.95
CA THR A 104 -21.37 -3.18 -2.72
C THR A 104 -21.10 -2.39 -1.45
N SER A 105 -20.23 -1.38 -1.52
CA SER A 105 -19.84 -0.56 -0.35
C SER A 105 -20.78 0.61 -0.08
N SER A 106 -21.95 0.66 -0.73
CA SER A 106 -23.02 1.65 -0.53
C SER A 106 -23.59 1.71 0.91
N THR A 107 -23.10 0.86 1.82
CA THR A 107 -23.40 0.88 3.26
C THR A 107 -22.28 1.48 4.13
N THR A 108 -21.11 1.79 3.57
CA THR A 108 -19.98 2.38 4.30
C THR A 108 -20.04 3.91 4.17
N PRO A 109 -20.36 4.68 5.23
CA PRO A 109 -20.68 6.11 5.13
C PRO A 109 -19.54 6.99 4.59
N TYR A 110 -18.31 6.51 4.67
CA TYR A 110 -17.10 7.25 4.32
C TYR A 110 -16.50 6.83 2.99
N LEU A 111 -17.04 5.79 2.34
CA LEU A 111 -16.51 5.34 1.06
C LEU A 111 -17.23 6.08 -0.08
N THR A 112 -16.45 6.80 -0.90
CA THR A 112 -16.99 7.47 -2.08
C THR A 112 -17.59 6.45 -3.05
N SER A 113 -18.71 6.81 -3.68
CA SER A 113 -19.24 6.08 -4.84
C SER A 113 -18.58 6.51 -6.14
N ASP A 114 -17.62 7.43 -6.08
CA ASP A 114 -16.89 7.94 -7.23
C ASP A 114 -15.80 6.95 -7.64
N GLU A 115 -16.07 6.17 -8.69
CA GLU A 115 -15.14 5.22 -9.29
C GLU A 115 -13.88 5.90 -9.84
N SER A 116 -13.87 7.22 -10.05
CA SER A 116 -12.71 7.95 -10.58
C SER A 116 -11.59 8.12 -9.56
N ILE A 117 -11.84 7.86 -8.27
CA ILE A 117 -10.83 7.93 -7.20
C ILE A 117 -9.63 7.01 -7.47
N MET A 118 -9.88 5.88 -8.12
CA MET A 118 -8.88 4.83 -8.35
C MET A 118 -8.82 4.46 -9.82
N GLU A 119 -7.62 4.47 -10.38
CA GLU A 119 -7.40 4.18 -11.79
C GLU A 119 -6.40 3.04 -11.95
N PHE A 120 -6.70 2.14 -12.89
CA PHE A 120 -5.91 0.94 -13.15
C PHE A 120 -5.22 1.10 -14.49
N ILE A 121 -3.89 1.06 -14.49
CA ILE A 121 -3.06 1.40 -15.64
C ILE A 121 -2.13 0.22 -15.93
N ASN A 122 -2.19 -0.27 -17.17
CA ASN A 122 -1.24 -1.25 -17.66
C ASN A 122 0.03 -0.53 -18.14
N ASP A 123 1.10 -0.64 -17.38
CA ASP A 123 2.38 0.01 -17.69
C ASP A 123 3.53 -0.78 -17.08
N ASP A 124 4.71 -0.62 -17.66
CA ASP A 124 5.96 -1.21 -17.17
C ASP A 124 6.62 -0.23 -16.20
N ALA A 125 6.86 -0.68 -14.97
CA ALA A 125 7.50 0.08 -13.90
C ALA A 125 8.91 0.59 -14.24
N THR A 126 9.60 -0.01 -15.21
CA THR A 126 10.90 0.44 -15.69
C THR A 126 10.81 1.62 -16.66
N SER A 127 9.63 1.89 -17.21
CA SER A 127 9.41 2.91 -18.25
C SER A 127 8.39 3.99 -17.88
N LEU A 128 7.27 3.60 -17.23
CA LEU A 128 6.20 4.49 -16.75
C LEU A 128 5.71 5.49 -17.80
N GLN A 129 5.50 5.04 -19.03
CA GLN A 129 5.19 5.90 -20.17
C GLN A 129 3.82 6.59 -20.06
N SER A 130 2.92 6.06 -19.25
CA SER A 130 1.57 6.61 -19.03
C SER A 130 1.57 7.87 -18.16
N PHE A 131 2.71 8.24 -17.57
CA PHE A 131 2.80 9.31 -16.59
C PHE A 131 3.81 10.39 -17.01
N GLU A 132 3.44 11.64 -16.79
CA GLU A 132 4.38 12.75 -16.92
C GLU A 132 5.40 12.73 -15.78
N SER A 133 6.62 13.18 -16.04
CA SER A 133 7.65 13.29 -15.00
C SER A 133 7.19 14.21 -13.87
N ASN A 134 7.48 13.83 -12.62
CA ASN A 134 7.09 14.56 -11.41
C ASN A 134 5.56 14.74 -11.23
N SER A 135 4.73 13.90 -11.87
CA SER A 135 3.28 14.00 -11.77
C SER A 135 2.67 13.24 -10.58
N ILE A 136 3.46 12.46 -9.84
CA ILE A 136 3.02 11.60 -8.74
C ILE A 136 3.64 12.09 -7.43
N ASP A 137 2.83 12.24 -6.39
CA ASP A 137 3.27 12.76 -5.08
C ASP A 137 3.91 11.67 -4.21
N SER A 138 3.39 10.43 -4.28
CA SER A 138 3.97 9.29 -3.56
C SER A 138 3.86 8.00 -4.36
N ILE A 139 4.93 7.22 -4.37
CA ILE A 139 5.00 5.90 -5.00
C ILE A 139 5.20 4.86 -3.91
N ILE A 140 4.44 3.78 -3.98
CA ILE A 140 4.47 2.69 -3.04
C ILE A 140 4.77 1.43 -3.81
N ASP A 141 5.84 0.76 -3.38
CA ASP A 141 6.14 -0.60 -3.76
C ASP A 141 5.99 -1.51 -2.53
N LYS A 142 5.33 -2.65 -2.72
CA LYS A 142 5.15 -3.69 -1.70
C LYS A 142 6.03 -4.93 -1.92
N GLY A 143 6.69 -5.04 -3.07
CA GLY A 143 7.53 -6.20 -3.39
C GLY A 143 7.91 -6.35 -4.87
N LEU A 144 7.55 -5.40 -5.73
CA LEU A 144 8.01 -5.34 -7.11
C LEU A 144 9.52 -5.19 -7.19
N ILE A 145 10.13 -4.33 -6.36
CA ILE A 145 11.58 -4.15 -6.36
C ILE A 145 12.25 -5.49 -6.01
N ASP A 146 11.78 -6.16 -4.97
CA ASP A 146 12.29 -7.50 -4.61
C ASP A 146 12.10 -8.51 -5.75
N ALA A 147 10.96 -8.49 -6.44
CA ALA A 147 10.71 -9.36 -7.58
C ALA A 147 11.66 -9.07 -8.76
N LEU A 148 11.97 -7.80 -9.03
CA LEU A 148 12.94 -7.40 -10.05
C LEU A 148 14.36 -7.83 -9.69
N PHE A 149 14.74 -7.72 -8.41
CA PHE A 149 16.07 -8.13 -7.94
C PHE A 149 16.24 -9.65 -7.81
N CYS A 150 15.18 -10.37 -7.49
CA CYS A 150 15.19 -11.84 -7.38
C CYS A 150 14.93 -12.56 -8.71
N ALA A 151 14.62 -11.82 -9.78
CA ALA A 151 14.50 -12.42 -11.10
C ALA A 151 15.90 -12.84 -11.59
N ASP A 152 16.27 -14.09 -11.33
CA ASP A 152 17.58 -14.65 -11.66
C ASP A 152 17.86 -14.67 -13.18
N GLU A 153 16.82 -14.54 -14.03
CA GLU A 153 16.93 -14.42 -15.47
C GLU A 153 15.95 -13.36 -16.00
N TYR A 154 16.49 -12.25 -16.49
CA TYR A 154 15.73 -11.16 -17.16
C TYR A 154 14.83 -11.67 -18.29
N GLU A 155 15.14 -12.83 -18.87
CA GLU A 155 14.39 -13.47 -19.95
C GLU A 155 13.06 -14.12 -19.50
N MET A 156 12.89 -14.47 -18.21
CA MET A 156 11.64 -15.06 -17.70
C MET A 156 10.54 -14.04 -17.38
N ILE A 157 10.85 -12.74 -17.40
CA ILE A 157 9.88 -11.66 -17.11
C ILE A 157 8.87 -11.48 -18.25
N HIS A 158 9.18 -11.94 -19.47
CA HIS A 158 8.32 -11.79 -20.65
C HIS A 158 7.29 -12.92 -20.86
N ASP A 159 7.31 -13.96 -20.01
CA ASP A 159 6.48 -15.17 -20.16
C ASP A 159 5.24 -15.20 -19.23
N VAL A 160 4.82 -14.06 -18.67
CA VAL A 160 3.67 -13.96 -17.74
C VAL A 160 2.46 -13.23 -18.35
#